data_AF-A0A519RW01-F1
#
_entry.id   AF-A0A519RW01-F1
#
_cell.length_a   1.000
_cell.length_b   1.000
_cell.length_c   1.000
_cell.angle_alpha   90.00
_cell.angle_beta   90.00
_cell.angle_gamma   90.00
#
_symmetry.space_group_name_H-M   'P 1'
#
loop_
_entity.id
_entity.type
_entity.pdbx_description
1 polymer ?
#
loop_
_entity_poly.entity_id
_entity_poly.type
_entity_poly.pdbx_seq_one_letter_code
_entity_poly.pdbx_strand_id
1 'polypeptide(L)'
;MSQLTITLEDNILQAAQEYTRQHGQELNAWVAQLVTEAMQPAADAPSDQPTQGLSARIQRLYGSLKAPADFDYKKELEDGLAEKYGV
;
A
#
# COMPACT_ATOMS: atom_id res chain seq x y z
N MET A 1 8.43 -6.36 28.62
CA MET A 1 8.83 -5.52 27.46
C MET A 1 9.99 -6.24 26.79
N SER A 2 9.83 -6.59 25.51
CA SER A 2 10.88 -7.25 24.73
C SER A 2 11.55 -6.21 23.85
N GLN A 3 12.88 -6.17 23.82
CA GLN A 3 13.66 -5.24 23.01
C GLN A 3 14.13 -5.95 21.74
N LEU A 4 13.79 -5.40 20.56
CA LEU A 4 14.24 -5.90 19.26
C LEU A 4 15.24 -4.89 18.69
N THR A 5 16.41 -5.36 18.28
CA THR A 5 17.40 -4.53 17.55
C THR A 5 17.59 -5.14 16.18
N ILE A 6 17.35 -4.34 15.15
CA ILE A 6 17.48 -4.72 13.74
C ILE A 6 18.52 -3.83 13.08
N THR A 7 19.45 -4.44 12.36
CA THR A 7 20.44 -3.73 11.56
C THR A 7 19.91 -3.63 10.14
N LEU A 8 19.81 -2.41 9.63
CA LEU A 8 19.42 -2.13 8.25
C LEU A 8 20.53 -1.37 7.54
N GLU A 9 20.49 -1.36 6.21
CA GLU A 9 21.36 -0.52 5.40
C GLU A 9 21.06 0.97 5.65
N ASP A 10 22.11 1.80 5.59
CA ASP A 10 22.02 3.24 5.91
C ASP A 10 21.03 4.00 4.99
N ASN A 11 20.93 3.61 3.72
CA ASN A 11 19.99 4.20 2.76
C ASN A 11 18.52 3.93 3.16
N ILE A 12 18.22 2.71 3.61
CA ILE A 12 16.88 2.32 4.05
C ILE A 12 16.52 3.06 5.35
N LEU A 13 17.50 3.21 6.26
CA LEU A 13 17.30 3.94 7.50
C LEU A 13 17.00 5.43 7.26
N GLN A 14 17.68 6.06 6.31
CA GLN A 14 17.38 7.44 5.91
C GLN A 14 16.00 7.58 5.28
N ALA A 15 15.66 6.70 4.33
CA ALA A 15 14.35 6.73 3.68
C ALA A 15 13.20 6.55 4.69
N ALA A 16 13.38 5.64 5.67
CA ALA A 16 12.40 5.43 6.72
C ALA A 16 12.23 6.67 7.61
N GLN A 17 13.32 7.33 8.02
CA GLN A 17 13.24 8.57 8.81
C GLN A 17 12.55 9.70 8.05
N GLU A 18 12.82 9.83 6.75
CA GLU A 18 12.23 10.86 5.92
C GLU A 18 10.72 10.62 5.75
N TYR A 19 10.33 9.37 5.51
CA TYR A 19 8.93 8.96 5.43
C TYR A 19 8.16 9.27 6.71
N THR A 20 8.72 8.92 7.87
CA THR A 20 8.04 9.11 9.16
C THR A 20 7.97 10.59 9.54
N ARG A 21 8.98 11.40 9.19
CA ARG A 21 8.94 12.86 9.36
C ARG A 21 7.85 13.53 8.53
N GLN A 22 7.69 13.11 7.27
CA GLN A 22 6.63 13.64 6.40
C GLN A 22 5.23 13.30 6.93
N HIS A 23 5.07 12.13 7.56
CA HIS A 23 3.79 11.66 8.10
C HIS A 23 3.56 12.03 9.58
N GLY A 24 4.51 12.73 10.23
CA GLY A 24 4.43 13.11 11.64
C GLY A 24 4.42 11.93 12.61
N GLN A 25 5.02 10.80 12.23
CA GLN A 25 5.03 9.55 12.99
C GLN A 25 6.43 9.27 13.55
N GLU A 26 6.50 8.61 14.71
CA GLU A 26 7.76 8.16 15.31
C GLU A 26 8.27 6.88 14.61
N LEU A 27 9.57 6.83 14.30
CA LEU A 27 10.17 5.69 13.58
C LEU A 27 9.93 4.36 14.29
N ASN A 28 10.08 4.35 15.62
CA ASN A 28 9.91 3.14 16.41
C ASN A 28 8.46 2.65 16.42
N ALA A 29 7.49 3.57 16.45
CA ALA A 29 6.07 3.23 16.37
C ALA A 29 5.70 2.69 14.98
N TRP A 30 6.24 3.29 13.92
CA TRP A 30 6.03 2.83 12.55
C TRP A 30 6.61 1.43 12.31
N VAL A 31 7.85 1.19 12.74
CA VAL A 31 8.48 -0.14 12.62
C VAL A 31 7.75 -1.18 13.45
N ALA A 32 7.33 -0.84 14.68
CA ALA A 32 6.55 -1.75 15.51
C ALA A 32 5.24 -2.16 14.82
N GLN A 33 4.53 -1.20 14.22
CA GLN A 33 3.30 -1.48 13.46
C GLN A 33 3.58 -2.40 12.26
N LEU A 34 4.61 -2.11 11.46
CA LEU A 34 5.00 -2.95 10.32
C LEU A 34 5.33 -4.39 10.74
N VAL A 35 6.08 -4.56 11.83
CA VAL A 35 6.43 -5.88 12.35
C VAL A 35 5.18 -6.59 12.86
N THR A 36 4.26 -5.88 13.53
CA THR A 36 2.97 -6.44 13.94
C THR A 36 2.15 -6.87 12.73
N GLU A 37 1.98 -6.04 11.71
CA GLU A 37 1.23 -6.38 10.49
C GLU A 37 1.87 -7.56 9.73
N ALA A 38 3.19 -7.64 9.68
CA ALA A 38 3.90 -8.74 9.01
C ALA A 38 3.90 -10.05 9.80
N MET A 39 3.88 -9.98 11.14
CA MET A 39 3.91 -11.14 12.03
C MET A 39 2.52 -11.59 12.47
N GLN A 40 1.48 -10.78 12.27
CA GLN A 40 0.10 -11.20 12.40
C GLN A 40 -0.06 -12.39 11.45
N PRO A 41 -0.16 -13.63 11.96
CA PRO A 41 -0.56 -14.71 11.07
C PRO A 41 -1.91 -14.29 10.49
N ALA A 42 -2.21 -14.70 9.26
CA ALA A 42 -3.58 -14.65 8.75
C ALA A 42 -4.53 -15.59 9.54
N ALA A 43 -4.30 -15.74 10.85
CA ALA A 43 -5.18 -16.36 11.81
C ALA A 43 -6.30 -15.34 12.09
N ASP A 44 -7.44 -15.63 11.48
CA ASP A 44 -8.70 -14.92 11.65
C ASP A 44 -8.74 -13.52 11.04
N ALA A 45 -8.38 -13.40 9.75
CA ALA A 45 -9.32 -12.67 8.91
C ALA A 45 -10.56 -13.57 8.82
N PRO A 46 -11.71 -13.25 9.48
CA PRO A 46 -12.94 -13.84 9.01
C PRO A 46 -12.97 -13.55 7.51
N SER A 47 -13.27 -14.56 6.71
CA SER A 47 -13.56 -14.49 5.27
C SER A 47 -14.75 -13.57 4.93
N ASP A 48 -15.10 -12.69 5.86
CA ASP A 48 -16.27 -11.85 6.04
C ASP A 48 -15.89 -10.47 6.62
N GLN A 49 -14.62 -10.04 6.55
CA GLN A 49 -14.40 -8.60 6.42
C GLN A 49 -15.02 -8.21 5.08
N PRO A 50 -16.12 -7.41 5.03
CA PRO A 50 -16.51 -6.82 3.78
C PRO A 50 -15.27 -6.04 3.35
N THR A 51 -14.61 -6.50 2.29
CA THR A 51 -13.62 -5.74 1.52
C THR A 51 -14.01 -4.30 1.69
N GLN A 52 -13.29 -3.51 2.52
CA GLN A 52 -13.80 -2.24 3.02
C GLN A 52 -14.31 -1.50 1.81
N GLY A 53 -15.65 -1.48 1.67
CA GLY A 53 -16.25 -1.31 0.36
C GLY A 53 -15.70 -0.01 -0.15
N LEU A 54 -15.20 0.00 -1.39
CA LEU A 54 -14.78 1.23 -2.07
C LEU A 54 -15.72 2.33 -1.60
N SER A 55 -15.18 3.44 -1.05
CA SER A 55 -15.99 4.50 -0.42
C SER A 55 -17.27 4.73 -1.23
N ALA A 56 -18.42 4.99 -0.61
CA ALA A 56 -19.68 5.18 -1.33
C ALA A 56 -19.57 6.16 -2.51
N ARG A 57 -18.64 7.12 -2.44
CA ARG A 57 -18.27 8.02 -3.54
C ARG A 57 -17.61 7.31 -4.72
N ILE A 58 -16.71 6.36 -4.47
CA ILE A 58 -16.02 5.52 -5.46
C ILE A 58 -16.96 4.45 -6.02
N GLN A 59 -17.82 3.83 -5.20
CA GLN A 59 -18.86 2.91 -5.69
C GLN A 59 -19.81 3.58 -6.68
N ARG A 60 -20.15 4.85 -6.50
CA ARG A 60 -20.97 5.63 -7.46
C ARG A 60 -20.28 5.89 -8.79
N LEU A 61 -18.96 5.73 -8.87
CA LEU A 61 -18.18 5.83 -10.12
C LEU A 61 -18.09 4.46 -10.83
N TYR A 62 -18.50 3.37 -10.16
CA TYR A 62 -18.52 2.06 -10.79
C TYR A 62 -19.55 2.05 -11.93
N GLY A 63 -19.08 1.82 -13.16
CA GLY A 63 -19.90 1.87 -14.37
C GLY A 63 -20.08 3.25 -15.02
N SER A 64 -19.54 4.34 -14.43
CA SER A 64 -19.45 5.63 -15.12
C SER A 64 -18.35 5.63 -16.19
N LEU A 65 -17.32 4.81 -15.99
CA LEU A 65 -16.27 4.52 -16.95
C LEU A 65 -16.72 3.37 -17.85
N LYS A 66 -17.13 3.69 -19.08
CA LYS A 66 -17.35 2.70 -20.13
C LYS A 66 -16.05 2.45 -20.85
N ALA A 67 -15.39 1.35 -20.53
CA ALA A 67 -14.28 0.87 -21.33
C ALA A 67 -14.81 0.38 -22.70
N PRO A 68 -14.07 0.60 -23.81
CA PRO A 68 -14.39 -0.02 -25.09
C PRO A 68 -14.36 -1.55 -24.98
N ALA A 69 -15.08 -2.25 -25.86
CA ALA A 69 -15.18 -3.71 -25.83
C ALA A 69 -13.81 -4.41 -25.97
N ASP A 70 -12.87 -3.76 -26.65
CA ASP A 70 -11.50 -4.22 -26.89
C ASP A 70 -10.48 -3.67 -25.88
N PHE A 71 -10.93 -3.22 -24.70
CA PHE A 71 -10.04 -2.67 -23.68
C PHE A 71 -9.15 -3.75 -23.07
N ASP A 72 -7.88 -3.76 -23.44
CA ASP A 72 -6.85 -4.55 -22.78
C ASP A 72 -6.24 -3.75 -21.64
N TYR A 73 -6.72 -4.03 -20.43
CA TYR A 73 -6.26 -3.39 -19.20
C TYR A 73 -4.74 -3.44 -19.02
N LYS A 74 -4.09 -4.54 -19.42
CA LYS A 74 -2.65 -4.68 -19.23
C LYS A 74 -1.89 -3.74 -20.14
N LYS A 75 -2.30 -3.70 -21.41
CA LYS A 75 -1.65 -2.86 -22.42
C LYS A 75 -1.78 -1.38 -22.10
N GLU A 76 -2.98 -0.93 -21.73
CA GLU A 76 -3.23 0.48 -21.35
C GLU A 76 -2.48 0.87 -20.07
N LEU A 77 -2.32 -0.06 -19.13
CA LEU A 77 -1.55 0.17 -17.91
C LEU A 77 -0.06 0.30 -18.21
N GLU A 78 0.48 -0.59 -19.06
CA GLU A 78 1.88 -0.55 -19.51
C GLU A 78 2.18 0.75 -20.28
N ASP A 79 1.31 1.14 -21.23
CA ASP A 79 1.45 2.38 -22.00
C ASP A 79 1.39 3.62 -21.08
N GLY A 80 0.47 3.64 -20.10
CA GLY A 80 0.38 4.74 -19.14
C GLY A 80 1.57 4.83 -18.18
N LEU A 81 2.15 3.69 -17.78
CA LEU A 81 3.38 3.65 -16.98
C LEU A 81 4.59 4.11 -17.79
N ALA A 82 4.69 3.67 -19.05
CA ALA A 82 5.73 4.10 -19.98
C ALA A 82 5.66 5.60 -20.25
N GLU A 83 4.47 6.17 -20.47
CA GLU A 83 4.29 7.60 -20.69
C GLU A 83 4.65 8.44 -19.44
N LYS A 84 4.27 7.97 -18.25
CA LYS A 84 4.47 8.71 -17.00
C LYS A 84 5.90 8.63 -16.47
N TYR A 85 6.55 7.49 -16.64
CA TYR A 85 7.87 7.20 -16.05
C TYR A 85 8.99 7.04 -17.09
N GLY A 86 8.68 7.09 -18.38
CA GLY A 86 9.67 7.04 -19.47
C GLY A 86 10.40 5.70 -19.59
N VAL A 87 9.75 4.60 -19.21
CA VAL A 87 10.30 3.23 -19.29
C VAL A 87 10.00 2.60 -20.63
#